data_AF-A0A453NJT1-F1
#
_entry.id   AF-A0A453NJT1-F1
#
_cell.length_a   1.000
_cell.length_b   1.000
_cell.length_c   1.000
_cell.angle_alpha   90.00
_cell.angle_beta   90.00
_cell.angle_gamma   90.00
#
_symmetry.space_group_name_H-M   'P 1'
#
loop_
_entity.id
_entity.type
_entity.pdbx_description
1 polymer ?
#
loop_
_entity_poly.entity_id
_entity_poly.type
_entity_poly.pdbx_seq_one_letter_code
_entity_poly.pdbx_strand_id
1 'polypeptide(L)'
;RVEKVRGRSAVTRCFAKYPLKIIVPSKVGPASSGAVWLYVLTYGGGIVSGDKISCAVTVGDGCTAAMTTQASTKVYKAVGSKCSEQVLE
;
A
#
# COMPACT_ATOMS: atom_id res chain seq x y z
N ARG A 1 -6.57 6.96 -0.77
CA ARG A 1 -7.23 8.03 0.04
C ARG A 1 -8.29 7.39 0.91
N VAL A 2 -8.22 7.67 2.21
CA VAL A 2 -9.17 7.22 3.23
C VAL A 2 -9.92 8.43 3.77
N GLU A 3 -11.24 8.38 3.73
CA GLU A 3 -12.12 9.45 4.20
C GLU A 3 -13.21 8.91 5.13
N LYS A 4 -13.80 9.79 5.94
CA LYS A 4 -14.87 9.45 6.87
C LYS A 4 -16.19 9.37 6.10
N VAL A 5 -16.75 8.17 5.97
CA VAL A 5 -18.03 7.94 5.30
C VAL A 5 -18.99 7.32 6.30
N ARG A 6 -20.12 7.99 6.56
CA ARG A 6 -21.16 7.54 7.51
C ARG A 6 -20.57 7.14 8.88
N GLY A 7 -19.64 7.96 9.40
CA GLY A 7 -19.00 7.73 10.69
C GLY A 7 -17.89 6.67 10.71
N ARG A 8 -17.55 6.04 9.58
CA ARG A 8 -16.50 5.00 9.49
C ARG A 8 -15.40 5.41 8.51
N SER A 9 -14.19 4.91 8.72
CA SER A 9 -13.10 5.04 7.75
C SER A 9 -13.46 4.25 6.49
N ALA A 10 -13.31 4.83 5.31
CA ALA A 10 -13.56 4.16 4.03
C ALA A 10 -12.54 4.58 2.99
N VAL A 11 -12.14 3.65 2.11
CA VAL A 11 -11.32 3.97 0.94
C VAL A 11 -12.22 4.53 -0.15
N THR A 12 -12.07 5.81 -0.47
CA THR A 12 -12.86 6.51 -1.48
C THR A 12 -12.15 6.63 -2.82
N ARG A 13 -10.81 6.54 -2.80
CA ARG A 13 -9.99 6.53 -4.02
C ARG A 13 -8.78 5.63 -3.82
N CYS A 14 -8.60 4.69 -4.75
CA CYS A 14 -7.46 3.77 -4.79
C CYS A 14 -6.98 3.66 -6.24
N PHE A 15 -5.67 3.79 -6.45
CA PHE A 15 -5.03 3.61 -7.74
C PHE A 15 -3.74 2.82 -7.54
N ALA A 16 -3.44 1.92 -8.47
CA ALA A 16 -2.20 1.19 -8.50
C ALA A 16 -1.77 1.02 -9.97
N LYS A 17 -0.47 1.03 -10.20
CA LYS A 17 0.14 0.74 -11.49
C LYS A 17 0.96 -0.54 -11.35
N TYR A 18 0.96 -1.37 -12.40
CA TYR A 18 1.84 -2.53 -12.46
C TYR A 18 3.30 -2.14 -12.13
N PRO A 19 4.00 -2.90 -11.27
CA PRO A 19 3.63 -4.21 -10.71
C PRO A 19 2.86 -4.19 -9.38
N LEU A 20 2.48 -3.01 -8.86
CA LEU A 20 1.74 -2.89 -7.60
C LEU A 20 0.27 -3.30 -7.74
N LYS A 21 -0.27 -3.89 -6.67
CA LYS A 21 -1.71 -4.04 -6.42
C LYS A 21 -2.00 -3.68 -4.97
N ILE A 22 -3.13 -3.04 -4.76
CA ILE A 22 -3.67 -2.73 -3.43
C ILE A 22 -4.99 -3.49 -3.28
N ILE A 23 -5.12 -4.29 -2.22
CA ILE A 23 -6.36 -4.98 -1.88
C ILE A 23 -6.95 -4.32 -0.63
N VAL A 24 -8.24 -3.98 -0.71
CA VAL A 24 -9.00 -3.33 0.37
C VAL A 24 -10.18 -4.23 0.78
N PRO A 25 -9.94 -5.22 1.66
CA PRO A 25 -11.00 -6.08 2.15
C PRO A 25 -11.95 -5.35 3.11
N SER A 26 -13.23 -5.74 3.09
CA SER A 26 -14.30 -5.09 3.88
C SER A 26 -14.51 -5.67 5.28
N LYS A 27 -13.89 -6.81 5.59
CA LYS A 27 -14.07 -7.54 6.86
C LYS A 27 -12.72 -8.02 7.39
N VAL A 28 -11.94 -7.09 7.94
CA VAL A 28 -10.63 -7.42 8.55
C VAL A 28 -10.62 -6.95 9.98
N GLY A 29 -10.57 -7.92 10.89
CA GLY A 29 -10.60 -7.70 12.33
C GLY A 29 -11.97 -7.30 12.88
N PRO A 30 -12.04 -7.02 14.19
CA PRO A 30 -13.27 -6.60 14.86
C PRO A 30 -13.83 -5.30 14.30
N ALA A 31 -15.17 -5.19 14.24
CA ALA A 31 -15.84 -3.97 13.81
C ALA A 31 -15.49 -2.74 14.66
N SER A 32 -15.08 -2.95 15.91
CA SER A 32 -14.61 -1.92 16.84
C SER A 32 -13.29 -1.26 16.42
N SER A 33 -12.50 -1.88 15.54
CA SER A 33 -11.21 -1.32 15.10
C SER A 33 -11.38 -0.01 14.33
N GLY A 34 -12.50 0.18 13.62
CA GLY A 34 -12.78 1.38 12.82
C GLY A 34 -11.78 1.66 11.69
N ALA A 35 -10.82 0.76 11.46
CA ALA A 35 -9.73 0.92 10.52
C ALA A 35 -10.06 0.29 9.16
N VAL A 36 -9.61 0.93 8.09
CA VAL A 36 -9.51 0.28 6.78
C VAL A 36 -8.17 -0.42 6.65
N TRP A 37 -8.18 -1.61 6.06
CA TRP A 37 -6.96 -2.38 5.82
C TRP A 37 -6.54 -2.26 4.36
N LEU A 38 -5.29 -1.90 4.13
CA LEU A 38 -4.67 -1.75 2.84
C LEU A 38 -3.55 -2.78 2.72
N TYR A 39 -3.78 -3.83 1.94
CA TYR A 39 -2.76 -4.84 1.65
C TYR A 39 -2.04 -4.42 0.38
N VAL A 40 -0.79 -4.00 0.51
CA VAL A 40 0.10 -3.63 -0.59
C VAL A 40 0.90 -4.86 -1.01
N LEU A 41 0.80 -5.21 -2.29
CA LEU A 41 1.53 -6.32 -2.89
C LEU A 41 2.14 -5.94 -4.23
N THR A 42 3.17 -6.68 -4.61
CA THR A 42 3.84 -6.59 -5.90
C THR A 42 3.73 -7.94 -6.60
N TYR A 43 3.30 -7.98 -7.86
CA TYR A 43 3.19 -9.23 -8.61
C TYR A 43 4.55 -9.82 -9.05
N GLY A 44 5.66 -9.11 -8.83
CA GLY A 44 7.01 -9.56 -9.15
C GLY A 44 7.67 -10.37 -8.02
N GLY A 45 8.82 -10.97 -8.32
CA GLY A 45 9.66 -11.68 -7.33
C GLY A 45 10.50 -10.76 -6.42
N GLY A 46 10.40 -9.44 -6.59
CA GLY A 46 11.20 -8.41 -5.93
C GLY A 46 11.36 -7.18 -6.82
N ILE A 47 12.18 -6.22 -6.39
CA ILE A 47 12.55 -5.02 -7.15
C ILE A 47 13.90 -5.21 -7.84
N VAL A 48 14.00 -4.80 -9.09
CA VAL A 48 15.22 -4.92 -9.90
C VAL A 48 15.83 -3.55 -10.23
N SER A 49 17.04 -3.57 -10.79
CA SER A 49 17.81 -2.38 -11.16
C SER A 49 16.99 -1.40 -12.02
N GLY A 50 16.75 -0.19 -11.47
CA GLY A 50 15.98 0.87 -12.13
C GLY A 50 14.51 0.96 -11.71
N ASP A 51 13.99 0.01 -10.93
CA ASP A 51 12.62 0.08 -10.42
C ASP A 51 12.45 1.22 -9.43
N LYS A 52 11.35 1.95 -9.57
CA LYS A 52 10.93 2.99 -8.63
C LYS A 52 9.48 2.78 -8.26
N ILE A 53 9.25 2.43 -7.00
CA ILE A 53 7.94 2.14 -6.45
C ILE A 53 7.63 3.19 -5.40
N SER A 54 6.56 3.94 -5.60
CA SER A 54 6.03 4.88 -4.62
C SER A 54 4.58 4.53 -4.32
N CYS A 55 4.26 4.41 -3.04
CA CYS A 55 2.91 4.23 -2.55
C CYS A 55 2.67 5.26 -1.45
N ALA A 56 1.57 6.01 -1.57
CA ALA A 56 1.18 7.03 -0.62
C ALA A 56 -0.26 6.83 -0.16
N VAL A 57 -0.52 6.97 1.14
CA VAL A 57 -1.84 6.86 1.74
C VAL A 57 -2.20 8.14 2.48
N THR A 58 -3.07 8.94 1.88
CA THR A 58 -3.71 10.04 2.60
C THR A 58 -4.83 9.51 3.49
N VAL A 59 -4.73 9.76 4.80
CA VAL A 59 -5.75 9.44 5.81
C VAL A 59 -6.39 10.74 6.30
N GLY A 60 -7.70 10.87 6.12
CA GLY A 60 -8.45 12.05 6.58
C GLY A 60 -8.69 12.08 8.09
N ASP A 61 -9.11 13.23 8.59
CA ASP A 61 -9.36 13.47 10.01
C ASP A 61 -10.35 12.46 10.61
N GLY A 62 -9.99 11.89 11.77
CA GLY A 62 -10.81 10.91 12.47
C GLY A 62 -10.97 9.57 11.73
N CYS A 63 -10.16 9.32 10.70
CA CYS A 63 -10.01 8.01 10.06
C CYS A 63 -8.80 7.26 10.61
N THR A 64 -8.90 5.94 10.51
CA THR A 64 -7.82 5.01 10.83
C THR A 64 -7.58 4.12 9.62
N ALA A 65 -6.30 3.94 9.27
CA ALA A 65 -5.89 3.01 8.23
C ALA A 65 -4.73 2.17 8.73
N ALA A 66 -4.74 0.88 8.38
CA ALA A 66 -3.62 -0.03 8.57
C ALA A 66 -3.12 -0.43 7.19
N MET A 67 -1.87 -0.07 6.87
CA MET A 67 -1.21 -0.50 5.65
C MET A 67 -0.24 -1.63 5.97
N THR A 68 -0.37 -2.73 5.23
CA THR A 68 0.45 -3.93 5.43
C THR A 68 1.04 -4.39 4.10
N THR A 69 2.20 -5.03 4.17
CA THR A 69 2.80 -5.74 3.03
C THR A 69 2.76 -7.24 3.29
N GLN A 70 2.67 -8.05 2.23
CA GLN A 70 2.55 -9.51 2.37
C GLN A 70 3.85 -10.17 2.85
N ALA A 71 4.99 -9.58 2.52
CA ALA A 71 6.32 -10.13 2.78
C ALA A 71 7.40 -9.05 2.65
N SER A 72 8.62 -9.41 3.02
CA SER A 72 9.81 -8.61 2.72
C SER A 72 10.04 -8.52 1.21
N THR A 73 10.26 -7.31 0.71
CA THR A 73 10.66 -7.09 -0.69
C THR A 73 12.06 -7.64 -0.91
N LYS A 74 12.23 -8.54 -1.90
CA LYS A 74 13.57 -8.93 -2.36
C LYS A 74 14.16 -7.82 -3.22
N VAL A 75 15.40 -7.44 -2.93
CA VAL A 75 16.13 -6.42 -3.70
C VAL A 75 17.24 -7.10 -4.48
N TYR A 76 17.17 -7.02 -5.81
CA TYR A 76 18.19 -7.59 -6.70
C TYR A 76 19.35 -6.61 -6.92
N LYS A 77 20.52 -7.14 -7.31
CA LYS A 77 21.73 -6.34 -7.52
C LYS A 77 21.51 -5.24 -8.57
N ALA A 78 21.92 -4.02 -8.23
CA ALA A 78 21.98 -2.89 -9.16
C ALA A 78 22.97 -3.16 -10.31
N VAL A 79 22.67 -2.61 -11.49
CA VAL A 79 23.51 -2.73 -12.70
C VAL A 79 23.89 -1.33 -13.18
N GLY A 80 25.20 -1.09 -13.34
CA GLY A 80 25.72 0.22 -13.70
C GLY A 80 25.45 1.26 -12.61
N SER A 81 24.98 2.45 -12.99
CA SER A 81 24.61 3.54 -12.08
C SER A 81 23.13 3.55 -11.69
N LYS A 82 22.36 2.53 -12.05
CA LYS A 82 20.93 2.46 -11.75
C LYS A 82 20.69 2.08 -10.28
N CYS A 83 19.72 2.73 -9.66
CA CYS A 83 19.23 2.42 -8.32
C CYS A 83 17.82 1.82 -8.39
N SER A 84 17.47 0.99 -7.41
CA SER A 84 16.10 0.53 -7.17
C SER A 84 15.59 1.14 -5.88
N GLU A 85 14.37 1.67 -5.87
CA GLU A 85 13.82 2.43 -4.77
C GLU A 85 12.37 2.02 -4.48
N GLN A 86 12.05 1.86 -3.19
CA GLN A 86 10.69 1.64 -2.72
C GLN A 86 10.40 2.55 -1.53
N VAL A 87 9.36 3.38 -1.67
CA VAL A 87 8.90 4.32 -0.64
C VAL A 87 7.42 4.04 -0.35
N LEU A 88 7.10 3.88 0.94
CA LEU A 88 5.75 3.63 1.46
C LEU A 88 5.45 4.71 2.51
N GLU A 89 4.55 5.64 2.18
CA GLU A 89 4.21 6.82 3.00
C GLU A 89 2.72 6.92 3.32
#